data_AF-A0A7W0IWG2-F1
#
_entry.id   AF-A0A7W0IWG2-F1
#
_cell.length_a   1.000
_cell.length_b   1.000
_cell.length_c   1.000
_cell.angle_alpha   90.00
_cell.angle_beta   90.00
_cell.angle_gamma   90.00
#
_symmetry.space_group_name_H-M   'P 1'
#
loop_
_entity.id
_entity.type
_entity.pdbx_description
1 polymer ?
#
loop_
_entity_poly.entity_id
_entity_poly.type
_entity_poly.pdbx_seq_one_letter_code
_entity_poly.pdbx_strand_id
1 'polypeptide(L)'
;MKSIRYVYFWKVFRPIIVFAIIILAGHVVPVRAELRLGVDIPTTEPLVGLASVMGNPAEYDGKAIVMKGFVSGQCASLCEFMFRDGMHTATIYPQGFKFPKLKKGKPVTIYTQVISGEGQVVFSALGLKME
;
A
#
# COMPACT_ATOMS: atom_id res chain seq x y z
N MET A 1 34.61 18.97 60.93
CA MET A 1 35.19 18.40 59.70
C MET A 1 34.10 17.57 59.01
N LYS A 2 33.79 17.88 57.74
CA LYS A 2 33.03 17.09 56.73
C LYS A 2 31.67 16.43 57.12
N SER A 3 30.52 17.05 56.81
CA SER A 3 29.28 16.28 56.47
C SER A 3 28.08 17.08 55.90
N ILE A 4 28.26 18.14 55.09
CA ILE A 4 27.09 18.97 54.66
C ILE A 4 26.93 19.13 53.14
N ARG A 5 27.92 18.75 52.32
CA ARG A 5 27.89 19.07 50.88
C ARG A 5 27.23 18.03 49.95
N TYR A 6 26.79 16.88 50.44
CA TYR A 6 26.33 15.79 49.56
C TYR A 6 24.82 15.80 49.22
N VAL A 7 23.99 16.51 49.99
CA VAL A 7 22.52 16.36 49.89
C VAL A 7 21.90 17.24 48.79
N TYR A 8 22.57 18.31 48.37
CA TYR A 8 22.01 19.26 47.39
C TYR A 8 22.22 18.86 45.93
N PHE A 9 23.18 17.98 45.62
CA PHE A 9 23.53 17.64 44.23
C PHE A 9 22.50 16.71 43.56
N TRP A 10 21.70 15.98 44.34
CA TRP A 10 20.73 15.00 43.83
C TRP A 10 19.33 15.55 43.53
N LYS A 11 18.97 16.73 44.07
CA LYS A 11 17.64 17.33 43.86
C LYS A 11 17.50 18.09 42.54
N VAL A 12 18.61 18.55 41.95
CA VAL A 12 18.59 19.34 40.71
C VAL A 12 18.76 18.47 39.45
N PHE A 13 19.39 17.29 39.59
CA PHE A 13 19.62 16.37 38.47
C PHE A 13 18.41 15.52 38.08
N ARG A 14 17.47 15.28 39.01
CA ARG A 14 16.24 14.51 38.76
C ARG A 14 15.28 15.13 37.73
N PRO A 15 14.97 16.44 37.72
CA PRO A 15 14.05 17.00 36.74
C PRO A 15 14.62 17.06 35.31
N ILE A 16 15.95 17.18 35.15
CA ILE A 16 16.60 17.26 33.83
C ILE A 16 16.50 15.93 33.08
N ILE A 17 16.67 14.80 33.79
CA ILE A 17 16.54 13.46 33.19
C ILE A 17 15.10 13.18 32.78
N VAL A 18 14.11 13.58 33.58
CA VAL A 18 12.69 13.39 33.26
C VAL A 18 12.28 14.22 32.03
N PHE A 19 12.77 15.45 31.90
CA PHE A 19 12.46 16.31 30.74
C PHE A 19 13.06 15.76 29.43
N ALA A 20 14.27 15.18 29.47
CA ALA A 20 14.89 14.53 28.32
C ALA A 20 14.12 13.29 27.81
N ILE A 21 13.53 12.50 28.72
CA ILE A 21 12.72 11.32 28.37
C ILE A 21 11.41 11.72 27.68
N ILE A 22 10.79 12.83 28.10
CA ILE A 22 9.53 13.33 27.51
C ILE A 22 9.76 13.81 26.07
N ILE A 23 10.89 14.44 25.78
CA ILE A 23 11.23 14.90 24.42
C ILE A 23 11.55 13.70 23.50
N LEU A 24 12.19 12.64 24.00
CA LEU A 24 12.47 11.44 23.20
C LEU A 24 11.21 10.63 22.85
N ALA A 25 10.19 10.66 23.71
CA ALA A 25 8.93 9.94 23.47
C ALA A 25 7.99 10.64 22.47
N GLY A 26 8.22 11.94 22.18
CA GLY A 26 7.35 12.74 21.31
C GLY A 26 7.56 12.54 19.80
N HIS A 27 8.63 11.87 19.38
CA HIS A 27 9.02 11.79 17.96
C HIS A 27 8.93 10.39 17.34
N VAL A 28 8.16 9.46 17.93
CA VAL A 28 7.86 8.20 17.27
C VAL A 28 6.85 8.45 16.15
N VAL A 29 7.32 8.93 15.00
CA VAL A 29 6.51 9.04 13.78
C VAL A 29 6.12 7.61 13.39
N PRO A 30 4.83 7.26 13.33
CA PRO A 30 4.41 5.96 12.87
C PRO A 30 4.74 5.85 11.39
N VAL A 31 5.82 5.14 11.05
CA VAL A 31 6.13 4.74 9.68
C VAL A 31 4.99 3.84 9.21
N ARG A 32 4.15 4.35 8.30
CA ARG A 32 3.14 3.51 7.63
C ARG A 32 3.89 2.51 6.77
N ALA A 33 3.74 1.22 7.09
CA ALA A 33 4.29 0.15 6.28
C ALA A 33 3.56 0.12 4.93
N GLU A 34 4.25 0.58 3.88
CA GLU A 34 3.79 0.47 2.50
C GLU A 34 3.79 -1.01 2.10
N LEU A 35 2.65 -1.55 1.65
CA LEU A 35 2.57 -2.93 1.18
C LEU A 35 2.94 -2.99 -0.30
N ARG A 36 4.02 -3.71 -0.63
CA ARG A 36 4.46 -4.00 -2.01
C ARG A 36 4.46 -5.50 -2.26
N LEU A 37 3.87 -5.93 -3.37
CA LEU A 37 3.76 -7.33 -3.76
C LEU A 37 4.07 -7.50 -5.25
N GLY A 38 4.58 -8.68 -5.61
CA GLY A 38 4.90 -9.00 -7.00
C GLY A 38 6.13 -8.24 -7.50
N VAL A 39 6.15 -7.92 -8.79
CA VAL A 39 7.21 -7.10 -9.41
C VAL A 39 7.02 -5.63 -9.06
N ASP A 40 8.11 -4.86 -9.07
CA ASP A 40 8.04 -3.41 -8.90
C ASP A 40 7.22 -2.76 -10.01
N ILE A 41 6.44 -1.74 -9.65
CA ILE A 41 5.62 -1.00 -10.60
C ILE A 41 6.54 -0.03 -11.38
N PRO A 42 6.74 -0.24 -12.69
CA PRO A 42 7.59 0.62 -13.50
C PRO A 42 7.01 2.04 -13.58
N THR A 43 7.88 3.05 -13.51
CA THR A 43 7.50 4.47 -13.64
C THR A 43 7.30 4.90 -15.09
N THR A 44 7.73 4.09 -16.04
CA THR A 44 7.67 4.36 -17.49
C THR A 44 6.36 3.91 -18.14
N GLU A 45 5.64 2.98 -17.50
CA GLU A 45 4.39 2.45 -18.07
C GLU A 45 3.23 3.45 -17.94
N PRO A 46 2.31 3.47 -18.92
CA PRO A 46 1.21 4.42 -18.92
C PRO A 46 0.25 4.14 -17.75
N LEU A 47 -0.15 5.22 -17.08
CA LEU A 47 -1.28 5.17 -16.16
C LEU A 47 -2.57 5.18 -16.98
N VAL A 48 -3.31 4.08 -16.93
CA VAL A 48 -4.53 3.85 -17.69
C VAL A 48 -5.71 3.71 -16.73
N GLY A 49 -6.84 4.32 -17.07
CA GLY A 49 -8.09 4.15 -16.32
C GLY A 49 -8.86 2.91 -16.75
N LEU A 50 -9.55 2.25 -15.83
CA LEU A 50 -10.31 1.04 -16.12
C LEU A 50 -11.38 1.27 -17.19
N ALA A 51 -12.02 2.44 -17.17
CA ALA A 51 -13.01 2.83 -18.17
C ALA A 51 -12.45 2.79 -19.60
N SER A 52 -11.18 3.18 -19.80
CA SER A 52 -10.54 3.16 -21.11
C SER A 52 -10.28 1.75 -21.58
N VAL A 53 -9.81 0.87 -20.69
CA VAL A 53 -9.60 -0.56 -21.01
C VAL A 53 -10.92 -1.24 -21.34
N MET A 54 -11.97 -1.01 -20.55
CA MET A 54 -13.29 -1.61 -20.79
C MET A 54 -13.97 -1.05 -22.05
N GLY A 55 -13.71 0.20 -22.41
CA GLY A 55 -14.25 0.82 -23.62
C GLY A 55 -13.62 0.30 -24.91
N ASN A 56 -12.35 -0.14 -24.86
CA ASN A 56 -11.65 -0.68 -26.02
C ASN A 56 -10.63 -1.78 -25.64
N PRO A 57 -11.09 -2.97 -25.22
CA PRO A 57 -10.20 -3.98 -24.62
C PRO A 57 -9.20 -4.57 -25.62
N ALA A 58 -9.53 -4.59 -26.92
CA ALA A 58 -8.64 -5.08 -27.96
C ALA A 58 -7.34 -4.27 -28.07
N GLU A 59 -7.37 -2.96 -27.77
CA GLU A 59 -6.17 -2.12 -27.79
C GLU A 59 -5.19 -2.46 -26.66
N TYR A 60 -5.66 -3.12 -25.60
CA TYR A 60 -4.87 -3.46 -24.42
C TYR A 60 -4.50 -4.94 -24.35
N ASP A 61 -4.97 -5.76 -25.28
CA ASP A 61 -4.71 -7.20 -25.26
C ASP A 61 -3.20 -7.51 -25.28
N GLY A 62 -2.77 -8.35 -24.33
CA GLY A 62 -1.39 -8.74 -24.09
C GLY A 62 -0.51 -7.65 -23.44
N LYS A 63 -0.98 -6.41 -23.31
CA LYS A 63 -0.18 -5.29 -22.79
C LYS A 63 -0.17 -5.28 -21.27
N ALA A 64 0.95 -4.79 -20.73
CA ALA A 64 1.07 -4.45 -19.33
C ALA A 64 0.81 -2.96 -19.13
N ILE A 65 0.00 -2.60 -18.14
CA ILE A 65 -0.41 -1.23 -17.85
C ILE A 65 -0.40 -0.98 -16.34
N VAL A 66 -0.33 0.30 -15.95
CA VAL A 66 -0.50 0.69 -14.56
C VAL A 66 -1.90 1.26 -14.36
N MET A 67 -2.61 0.82 -13.35
CA MET A 67 -3.92 1.36 -12.97
C MET A 67 -3.93 1.81 -11.51
N LYS A 68 -4.68 2.87 -11.20
CA LYS A 68 -4.89 3.38 -9.85
C LYS A 68 -6.38 3.34 -9.50
N GLY A 69 -6.70 2.89 -8.31
CA GLY A 69 -8.08 2.78 -7.86
C GLY A 69 -8.17 2.33 -6.42
N PHE A 70 -9.23 1.60 -6.09
CA PHE A 70 -9.54 1.17 -4.74
C PHE A 70 -9.91 -0.31 -4.67
N VAL A 71 -9.59 -0.95 -3.55
CA VAL A 71 -10.10 -2.29 -3.23
C VAL A 71 -11.59 -2.17 -2.86
N SER A 72 -12.50 -2.66 -3.70
CA SER A 72 -13.94 -2.68 -3.40
C SER A 72 -14.39 -3.95 -2.68
N GLY A 73 -13.58 -5.01 -2.76
CA GLY A 73 -13.76 -6.25 -2.00
C GLY A 73 -12.64 -7.24 -2.30
N GLN A 74 -12.69 -8.40 -1.65
CA GLN A 74 -11.75 -9.49 -1.86
C GLN A 74 -12.47 -10.83 -1.71
N CYS A 75 -12.10 -11.81 -2.53
CA CYS A 75 -12.61 -13.18 -2.37
C CYS A 75 -12.17 -13.77 -1.02
N ALA A 76 -13.01 -14.62 -0.42
CA ALA A 76 -12.75 -15.22 0.89
C ALA A 76 -11.49 -16.09 0.93
N SER A 77 -11.14 -16.73 -0.18
CA SER A 77 -9.91 -17.52 -0.35
C SER A 77 -8.68 -16.67 -0.69
N LEU A 78 -8.82 -15.35 -0.78
CA LEU A 78 -7.77 -14.40 -1.13
C LEU A 78 -7.16 -14.61 -2.54
N CYS A 79 -7.82 -15.37 -3.41
CA CYS A 79 -7.33 -15.68 -4.75
C CYS A 79 -7.51 -14.54 -5.76
N GLU A 80 -8.38 -13.58 -5.46
CA GLU A 80 -8.69 -12.43 -6.30
C GLU A 80 -9.21 -11.27 -5.43
N PHE A 81 -9.13 -10.06 -5.96
CA PHE A 81 -9.79 -8.91 -5.35
C PHE A 81 -10.54 -8.08 -6.39
N MET A 82 -11.55 -7.36 -5.93
CA MET A 82 -12.37 -6.49 -6.76
C MET A 82 -11.74 -5.09 -6.72
N PHE A 83 -11.24 -4.65 -7.87
CA PHE A 83 -10.70 -3.33 -8.10
C PHE A 83 -11.83 -2.40 -8.56
N ARG A 84 -11.81 -1.16 -8.09
CA ARG A 84 -12.74 -0.12 -8.50
C ARG A 84 -11.99 1.13 -8.92
N ASP A 85 -12.37 1.64 -10.08
CA ASP A 85 -11.95 2.93 -10.62
C ASP A 85 -13.20 3.68 -11.10
N GLY A 86 -13.53 4.78 -10.41
CA GLY A 86 -14.81 5.49 -10.58
C GLY A 86 -16.02 4.57 -10.39
N MET A 87 -16.84 4.47 -11.44
CA MET A 87 -18.04 3.62 -11.51
C MET A 87 -17.75 2.21 -12.02
N HIS A 88 -16.54 1.94 -12.50
CA HIS A 88 -16.16 0.66 -13.08
C HIS A 88 -15.51 -0.25 -12.05
N THR A 89 -15.78 -1.55 -12.17
CA THR A 89 -15.19 -2.58 -11.33
C THR A 89 -14.65 -3.73 -12.16
N ALA A 90 -13.50 -4.27 -11.77
CA ALA A 90 -12.89 -5.43 -12.39
C ALA A 90 -12.33 -6.37 -11.33
N THR A 91 -12.30 -7.66 -11.65
CA THR A 91 -11.64 -8.67 -10.82
C THR A 91 -10.18 -8.77 -11.21
N ILE A 92 -9.30 -8.70 -10.21
CA ILE A 92 -7.85 -8.76 -10.38
C ILE A 92 -7.32 -10.06 -9.80
N TYR A 93 -6.58 -10.81 -10.61
CA TYR A 93 -5.94 -12.09 -10.25
C TYR A 93 -4.45 -11.89 -10.01
N PRO A 94 -3.83 -12.51 -8.99
CA PRO A 94 -2.39 -12.36 -8.78
C PRO A 94 -1.61 -13.27 -9.73
N GLN A 95 -0.49 -12.78 -10.27
CA GLN A 95 0.41 -13.56 -11.11
C GLN A 95 1.78 -13.68 -10.45
N GLY A 96 2.11 -14.89 -9.99
CA GLY A 96 3.39 -15.18 -9.33
C GLY A 96 3.47 -14.77 -7.85
N PHE A 97 2.38 -14.31 -7.24
CA PHE A 97 2.31 -14.04 -5.80
C PHE A 97 0.90 -14.34 -5.25
N LYS A 98 0.69 -14.15 -3.93
CA LYS A 98 -0.61 -14.29 -3.27
C LYS A 98 -1.03 -12.97 -2.64
N PHE A 99 -2.32 -12.64 -2.71
CA PHE A 99 -2.81 -11.48 -1.98
C PHE A 99 -2.90 -11.80 -0.48
N PRO A 100 -2.38 -10.93 0.40
CA PRO A 100 -2.76 -10.95 1.81
C PRO A 100 -4.20 -10.45 1.95
N LYS A 101 -4.69 -10.38 3.18
CA LYS A 101 -5.98 -9.74 3.46
C LYS A 101 -5.92 -8.24 3.13
N LEU A 102 -6.56 -7.84 2.06
CA LEU A 102 -6.64 -6.45 1.61
C LEU A 102 -7.79 -5.74 2.31
N LYS A 103 -7.58 -4.48 2.72
CA LYS A 103 -8.62 -3.68 3.36
C LYS A 103 -9.49 -3.02 2.29
N LYS A 104 -10.81 -3.24 2.35
CA LYS A 104 -11.78 -2.55 1.51
C LYS A 104 -11.69 -1.03 1.69
N GLY A 105 -11.86 -0.30 0.58
CA GLY A 105 -11.79 1.15 0.52
C GLY A 105 -10.37 1.73 0.47
N LYS A 106 -9.32 0.90 0.51
CA LYS A 106 -7.95 1.39 0.44
C LYS A 106 -7.52 1.67 -1.00
N PRO A 107 -6.75 2.76 -1.22
CA PRO A 107 -6.17 3.04 -2.52
C PRO A 107 -5.14 1.96 -2.86
N VAL A 108 -5.07 1.61 -4.13
CA VAL A 108 -4.13 0.63 -4.66
C VAL A 108 -3.65 1.08 -6.02
N THR A 109 -2.35 0.91 -6.26
CA THR A 109 -1.77 0.98 -7.60
C THR A 109 -1.41 -0.44 -8.02
N ILE A 110 -1.87 -0.85 -9.19
CA ILE A 110 -1.58 -2.17 -9.75
C ILE A 110 -0.82 -2.03 -11.06
N TYR A 111 0.20 -2.86 -11.22
CA TYR A 111 0.80 -3.14 -12.51
C TYR A 111 0.23 -4.46 -13.02
N THR A 112 -0.47 -4.44 -14.15
CA THR A 112 -1.29 -5.56 -14.59
C THR A 112 -1.15 -5.82 -16.08
N GLN A 113 -1.11 -7.11 -16.42
CA GLN A 113 -1.27 -7.56 -17.79
C GLN A 113 -2.77 -7.72 -18.09
N VAL A 114 -3.19 -7.19 -19.24
CA VAL A 114 -4.55 -7.31 -19.76
C VAL A 114 -4.58 -8.41 -20.80
N ILE A 115 -5.59 -9.28 -20.71
CA ILE A 115 -5.88 -10.29 -21.73
C ILE A 115 -7.34 -10.13 -22.13
N SER A 116 -7.59 -9.90 -23.42
CA SER A 116 -8.93 -9.76 -23.99
C SER A 116 -9.27 -11.02 -24.79
N GLY A 117 -10.25 -11.79 -24.30
CA GLY A 117 -10.79 -12.96 -25.00
C GLY A 117 -12.17 -12.69 -25.60
N GLU A 118 -12.83 -13.76 -26.09
CA GLU A 118 -14.20 -13.71 -26.60
C GLU A 118 -15.20 -13.27 -25.52
N GLY A 119 -15.40 -11.95 -25.39
CA GLY A 119 -16.40 -11.34 -24.50
C GLY A 119 -15.94 -11.10 -23.06
N GLN A 120 -14.67 -11.37 -22.72
CA GLN A 120 -14.16 -11.17 -21.37
C GLN A 120 -12.77 -10.53 -21.35
N VAL A 121 -12.54 -9.69 -20.34
CA VAL A 121 -11.25 -9.04 -20.09
C VAL A 121 -10.72 -9.53 -18.75
N VAL A 122 -9.53 -10.12 -18.77
CA VAL A 122 -8.85 -10.63 -17.58
C VAL A 122 -7.72 -9.69 -17.22
N PHE A 123 -7.63 -9.35 -15.94
CA PHE A 123 -6.58 -8.52 -15.37
C PHE A 123 -5.72 -9.36 -14.43
N SER A 124 -4.48 -9.62 -14.85
CA SER A 124 -3.49 -10.34 -14.06
C SER A 124 -2.52 -9.33 -13.43
N ALA A 125 -2.54 -9.19 -12.12
CA ALA A 125 -1.60 -8.32 -11.40
C ALA A 125 -0.21 -8.95 -11.41
N LEU A 126 0.72 -8.23 -12.01
CA LEU A 126 2.16 -8.50 -11.95
C LEU A 126 2.77 -7.89 -10.69
N GLY A 127 2.28 -6.71 -10.30
CA GLY A 127 2.75 -5.96 -9.14
C GLY A 127 1.62 -5.17 -8.48
N LEU A 128 1.73 -4.95 -7.17
CA LEU A 128 0.74 -4.22 -6.39
C LEU A 128 1.41 -3.37 -5.30
N LYS A 129 0.95 -2.13 -5.16
CA LYS A 129 1.38 -1.17 -4.14
C LYS A 129 0.17 -0.58 -3.40
N MET A 130 0.22 -0.57 -2.08
CA MET A 130 -0.78 0.06 -1.21
C MET A 130 -0.15 0.97 -0.16
N GLU A 131 -0.87 2.06 0.16
CA GLU A 131 -0.51 3.07 1.17
C GLU A 131 -1.29 2.93 2.49
#